data_AF-A0A6A5AX65-F1
#
_entry.id   AF-A0A6A5AX65-F1
#
_cell.length_a   1.000
_cell.length_b   1.000
_cell.length_c   1.000
_cell.angle_alpha   90.00
_cell.angle_beta   90.00
_cell.angle_gamma   90.00
#
_symmetry.space_group_name_H-M   'P 1'
#
loop_
_entity.id
_entity.type
_entity.pdbx_description
1 polymer ?
#
loop_
_entity_poly.entity_id
_entity_poly.type
_entity_poly.pdbx_seq_one_letter_code
_entity_poly.pdbx_strand_id
1 'polypeptide(L)'
;MPPRASYTQEAMDVAVRAVLNKTHSVLTAAEAHGIPQRTLRTHVAKASMGDNRPTTMGRPPVLPKEFEDDLATWIVAMEHEGVPIGCRQIVDKTTEILQVVSDTPRDTKLTSGWYKRFLERNQDLKIA
;
A
#
# COMPACT_ATOMS: atom_id res chain seq x y z
N MET A 1 14.93 17.22 2.75
CA MET A 1 15.56 16.62 3.95
C MET A 1 15.93 15.19 3.59
N PRO A 2 17.20 14.78 3.69
CA PRO A 2 17.58 13.40 3.36
C PRO A 2 16.93 12.41 4.33
N PRO A 3 16.68 11.15 3.90
CA PRO A 3 16.09 10.13 4.76
C PRO A 3 16.97 9.90 6.00
N ARG A 4 16.33 9.82 7.17
CA ARG A 4 17.00 9.56 8.47
C ARG A 4 17.57 8.14 8.59
N ALA A 5 17.22 7.26 7.65
CA ALA A 5 17.72 5.89 7.58
C ALA A 5 18.93 5.84 6.65
N SER A 6 20.04 5.29 7.15
CA SER A 6 21.26 5.07 6.37
C SER A 6 21.16 3.89 5.40
N TYR A 7 20.07 3.11 5.45
CA TYR A 7 19.88 1.91 4.64
C TYR A 7 18.87 2.15 3.50
N THR A 8 19.11 1.53 2.35
CA THR A 8 18.21 1.58 1.20
C THR A 8 17.08 0.55 1.35
N GLN A 9 15.96 0.78 0.65
CA GLN A 9 14.85 -0.17 0.61
C GLN A 9 15.30 -1.52 0.02
N GLU A 10 16.11 -1.48 -1.05
CA GLU A 10 16.68 -2.67 -1.66
C GLU A 10 17.53 -3.51 -0.68
N ALA A 11 18.34 -2.85 0.15
CA ALA A 11 19.13 -3.54 1.18
C ALA A 11 18.23 -4.21 2.23
N MET A 12 17.10 -3.59 2.58
CA MET A 12 16.11 -4.20 3.49
C MET A 12 15.47 -5.44 2.87
N ASP A 13 15.04 -5.37 1.61
CA ASP A 13 14.42 -6.48 0.90
C ASP A 13 15.37 -7.69 0.77
N VAL A 14 16.65 -7.44 0.45
CA VAL A 14 17.68 -8.49 0.39
C VAL A 14 17.92 -9.12 1.77
N ALA A 15 18.04 -8.29 2.82
CA ALA A 15 18.26 -8.77 4.19
C ALA A 15 17.09 -9.63 4.69
N VAL A 16 15.85 -9.21 4.44
CA VAL A 16 14.64 -9.96 4.82
C VAL A 16 14.59 -11.31 4.11
N ARG A 17 14.85 -11.34 2.79
CA ARG A 17 14.90 -12.59 2.02
C ARG A 17 15.96 -13.55 2.53
N ALA A 18 17.16 -13.05 2.85
CA ALA A 18 18.25 -13.89 3.37
C ALA A 18 17.90 -14.53 4.73
N VAL A 19 17.15 -13.82 5.58
CA VAL A 19 16.67 -14.36 6.87
C VAL A 19 15.54 -15.37 6.65
N LEU A 20 14.58 -15.08 5.78
CA LEU A 20 13.48 -16.00 5.46
C LEU A 20 13.98 -17.32 4.84
N ASN A 21 14.99 -17.23 3.97
CA ASN A 21 15.64 -18.39 3.36
C ASN A 21 16.57 -19.15 4.32
N LYS A 22 16.65 -18.71 5.59
CA LYS A 22 17.56 -19.26 6.63
C LYS A 22 19.04 -19.25 6.24
N THR A 23 19.42 -18.41 5.27
CA THR A 23 20.81 -18.26 4.80
C THR A 23 21.65 -17.50 5.82
N HIS A 24 21.05 -16.47 6.44
CA HIS A 24 21.68 -15.66 7.47
C HIS A 24 20.78 -15.51 8.68
N SER A 25 21.40 -15.44 9.86
CA SER A 25 20.69 -15.00 11.07
C SER A 25 20.33 -13.52 10.95
N VAL A 26 19.31 -13.08 11.68
CA VAL A 26 18.91 -11.66 11.74
C VAL A 26 20.10 -10.76 12.09
N LEU A 27 20.97 -11.19 12.99
CA LEU A 27 22.15 -10.41 13.38
C LEU A 27 23.10 -10.25 12.19
N THR A 28 23.46 -11.36 11.55
CA THR A 28 24.39 -11.38 10.41
C THR A 28 23.87 -10.56 9.23
N ALA A 29 22.58 -10.67 8.91
CA ALA A 29 21.96 -9.90 7.84
C ALA A 29 21.85 -8.39 8.17
N ALA A 30 21.60 -8.06 9.44
CA ALA A 30 21.54 -6.68 9.90
C ALA A 30 22.91 -5.97 9.74
N GLU A 31 23.99 -6.64 10.16
CA GLU A 31 25.36 -6.11 10.04
C GLU A 31 25.80 -5.97 8.59
N ALA A 32 25.54 -6.98 7.75
CA ALA A 32 25.92 -6.98 6.34
C ALA A 32 25.31 -5.82 5.54
N HIS A 33 24.11 -5.37 5.92
CA HIS A 33 23.37 -4.32 5.23
C HIS A 33 23.33 -2.98 5.98
N GLY A 34 24.01 -2.87 7.14
CA GLY A 34 24.00 -1.65 7.95
C GLY A 34 22.61 -1.29 8.50
N ILE A 35 21.75 -2.28 8.70
CA ILE A 35 20.37 -2.11 9.17
C ILE A 35 20.32 -2.39 10.69
N PRO A 36 19.69 -1.55 11.51
CA PRO A 36 19.50 -1.87 12.92
C PRO A 36 18.74 -3.18 13.11
N GLN A 37 19.26 -4.07 13.96
CA GLN A 37 18.69 -5.42 14.17
C GLN A 37 17.20 -5.39 14.55
N ARG A 38 16.78 -4.43 15.39
CA ARG A 38 15.37 -4.25 15.77
C ARG A 38 14.48 -4.00 14.55
N THR A 39 14.94 -3.15 13.62
CA THR A 39 14.23 -2.84 12.38
C THR A 39 14.11 -4.09 11.51
N LEU A 40 15.21 -4.83 11.31
CA LEU A 40 15.18 -6.04 10.51
C LEU A 40 14.23 -7.10 11.11
N ARG A 41 14.20 -7.29 12.43
CA ARG A 41 13.23 -8.21 13.09
C ARG A 41 11.78 -7.84 12.78
N THR A 42 11.43 -6.56 12.84
CA THR A 42 10.07 -6.10 12.54
C THR A 42 9.71 -6.38 11.08
N HIS A 43 10.61 -6.11 10.14
CA HIS A 43 10.37 -6.38 8.72
C HIS A 43 10.27 -7.88 8.42
N VAL A 44 11.11 -8.72 9.03
CA VAL A 44 11.02 -10.18 8.89
C VAL A 44 9.71 -10.73 9.45
N ALA A 45 9.25 -10.22 10.60
CA ALA A 45 7.97 -10.63 11.18
C ALA A 45 6.78 -10.27 10.27
N LYS A 46 6.75 -9.05 9.72
CA LYS A 46 5.73 -8.61 8.75
C LYS A 46 5.74 -9.46 7.48
N ALA A 47 6.93 -9.67 6.91
CA ALA A 47 7.08 -10.49 5.70
C ALA A 47 6.66 -11.95 5.93
N SER A 48 6.92 -12.52 7.12
CA SER A 48 6.46 -13.85 7.50
C SER A 48 4.93 -13.94 7.64
N MET A 49 4.25 -12.83 7.94
CA MET A 49 2.79 -12.73 7.98
C MET A 49 2.18 -12.44 6.60
N GLY A 50 3.00 -12.38 5.54
CA GLY A 50 2.56 -12.00 4.20
C GLY A 50 2.32 -10.50 4.02
N ASP A 51 2.62 -9.67 5.02
CA ASP A 51 2.52 -8.21 4.91
C ASP A 51 3.81 -7.65 4.29
N ASN A 52 3.85 -7.63 2.96
CA ASN A 52 4.94 -7.03 2.19
C ASN A 52 4.64 -5.57 1.77
N ARG A 53 3.67 -4.91 2.44
CA ARG A 53 3.26 -3.55 2.08
C ARG A 53 4.39 -2.57 2.44
N PRO A 54 4.75 -1.64 1.55
CA PRO A 54 5.68 -0.57 1.88
C PRO A 54 5.22 0.13 3.16
N THR A 55 6.12 0.28 4.12
CA THR A 55 5.77 0.95 5.38
C THR A 55 5.67 2.45 5.12
N THR A 56 4.52 2.91 4.65
CA THR A 56 4.25 4.33 4.43
C THR A 56 4.09 5.03 5.78
N MET A 57 4.77 6.15 5.96
CA MET A 57 4.59 7.00 7.14
C MET A 57 3.24 7.71 7.05
N GLY A 58 2.30 7.39 7.96
CA GLY A 58 1.00 8.05 8.03
C GLY A 58 -0.15 7.11 8.37
N ARG A 59 -1.38 7.66 8.38
CA ARG A 59 -2.60 6.85 8.56
C ARG A 59 -2.73 5.90 7.35
N PRO A 60 -3.00 4.59 7.58
CA PRO A 60 -3.21 3.66 6.48
C PRO A 60 -4.36 4.14 5.59
N PRO A 61 -4.30 3.85 4.27
CA PRO A 61 -5.39 4.18 3.36
C PRO A 61 -6.69 3.57 3.85
N VAL A 62 -7.81 4.26 3.59
CA VAL A 62 -9.15 3.84 4.03
C VAL A 62 -9.53 2.51 3.38
N LEU A 63 -9.08 2.29 2.16
CA LEU A 63 -9.30 1.08 1.41
C LEU A 63 -7.97 0.31 1.28
N PRO A 64 -7.95 -1.01 1.51
CA PRO A 64 -6.78 -1.83 1.21
C PRO A 64 -6.41 -1.74 -0.27
N LYS A 65 -5.10 -1.90 -0.57
CA LYS A 65 -4.57 -1.72 -1.93
C LYS A 65 -5.25 -2.61 -2.97
N GLU A 66 -5.55 -3.86 -2.63
CA GLU A 66 -6.21 -4.81 -3.53
C GLU A 66 -7.54 -4.26 -4.09
N PHE A 67 -8.37 -3.65 -3.23
CA PHE A 67 -9.62 -3.04 -3.65
C PHE A 67 -9.43 -1.68 -4.34
N GLU A 68 -8.33 -0.96 -4.05
CA GLU A 68 -7.95 0.23 -4.83
C GLU A 68 -7.57 -0.15 -6.27
N ASP A 69 -6.87 -1.27 -6.46
CA ASP A 69 -6.45 -1.79 -7.77
C ASP A 69 -7.68 -2.30 -8.57
N ASP A 70 -8.63 -2.97 -7.92
CA ASP A 70 -9.91 -3.38 -8.54
C ASP A 70 -10.74 -2.15 -8.97
N LEU A 71 -10.81 -1.13 -8.11
CA LEU A 71 -11.50 0.12 -8.42
C LEU A 71 -10.83 0.84 -9.60
N ALA A 72 -9.50 0.90 -9.64
CA ALA A 72 -8.75 1.45 -10.76
C ALA A 72 -9.05 0.70 -12.07
N THR A 73 -9.11 -0.63 -12.03
CA THR A 73 -9.47 -1.47 -13.18
C THR A 73 -10.89 -1.17 -13.67
N TRP A 74 -11.85 -1.02 -12.75
CA TRP A 74 -13.22 -0.65 -13.08
C TRP A 74 -13.32 0.73 -13.74
N ILE A 75 -12.57 1.72 -13.24
CA ILE A 75 -12.53 3.07 -13.82
C ILE A 75 -12.03 3.01 -15.28
N VAL A 76 -10.95 2.27 -15.53
CA VAL A 76 -10.39 2.11 -16.89
C VAL A 76 -11.36 1.40 -17.83
N ALA A 77 -12.05 0.35 -17.35
CA ALA A 77 -13.05 -0.36 -18.15
C ALA A 77 -14.19 0.57 -18.60
N MET A 78 -14.65 1.43 -17.69
CA MET A 78 -15.75 2.35 -17.96
C MET A 78 -15.34 3.51 -18.88
N GLU A 79 -14.09 3.98 -18.77
CA GLU A 79 -13.52 4.94 -19.73
C GLU A 79 -13.42 4.32 -21.13
N HIS A 80 -13.02 3.06 -21.24
CA HIS A 80 -12.98 2.33 -22.51
C HIS A 80 -14.38 2.14 -23.13
N GLU A 81 -15.43 2.03 -22.31
CA GLU A 81 -16.83 2.00 -22.77
C GLU A 81 -17.37 3.39 -23.15
N GLY A 82 -16.56 4.45 -23.01
CA GLY A 82 -16.95 5.83 -23.32
C GLY A 82 -17.92 6.43 -22.30
N VAL A 83 -18.01 5.85 -21.10
CA VAL A 83 -18.86 6.35 -20.02
C VAL A 83 -18.05 7.29 -19.14
N PRO A 84 -18.35 8.60 -19.10
CA PRO A 84 -17.62 9.54 -18.26
C PRO A 84 -17.93 9.24 -16.79
N ILE A 85 -16.90 8.80 -16.05
CA ILE A 85 -16.97 8.60 -14.61
C ILE A 85 -16.47 9.85 -13.88
N GLY A 86 -17.36 10.47 -13.10
CA GLY A 86 -17.03 11.57 -12.21
C GLY A 86 -16.62 11.11 -10.81
N CYS A 87 -15.97 12.03 -10.07
CA CYS A 87 -15.57 11.85 -8.66
C CYS A 87 -16.69 11.29 -7.78
N ARG A 88 -17.95 11.70 -8.00
CA ARG A 88 -19.09 11.24 -7.18
C ARG A 88 -19.36 9.74 -7.35
N GLN A 89 -19.34 9.25 -8.59
CA GLN A 89 -19.57 7.83 -8.89
C GLN A 89 -18.44 6.95 -8.34
N ILE A 90 -17.20 7.44 -8.39
CA ILE A 90 -16.04 6.74 -7.82
C ILE A 90 -16.19 6.63 -6.30
N VAL A 91 -16.55 7.74 -5.63
CA VAL A 91 -16.77 7.76 -4.17
C VAL A 91 -17.94 6.84 -3.78
N ASP A 92 -19.04 6.87 -4.52
CA ASP A 92 -20.20 6.01 -4.27
C ASP A 92 -19.81 4.53 -4.43
N LYS A 93 -19.12 4.18 -5.53
CA LYS A 93 -18.67 2.80 -5.79
C LYS A 93 -17.69 2.29 -4.72
N THR A 94 -16.76 3.15 -4.31
CA THR A 94 -15.82 2.82 -3.23
C THR A 94 -16.54 2.61 -1.90
N THR A 95 -17.58 3.40 -1.63
CA THR A 95 -18.38 3.26 -0.42
C THR A 95 -19.13 1.93 -0.41
N GLU A 96 -19.65 1.48 -1.56
CA GLU A 96 -20.24 0.14 -1.71
C GLU A 96 -19.22 -0.96 -1.39
N ILE A 97 -18.02 -0.89 -1.98
CA ILE A 97 -16.95 -1.87 -1.74
C ILE A 97 -16.57 -1.90 -0.24
N LEU A 98 -16.43 -0.73 0.38
CA LEU A 98 -16.08 -0.61 1.80
C LEU A 98 -17.14 -1.24 2.73
N GLN A 99 -18.42 -1.13 2.36
CA GLN A 99 -19.53 -1.75 3.11
C GLN A 99 -19.52 -3.29 3.03
N VAL A 100 -19.00 -3.86 1.94
CA VAL A 100 -18.94 -5.32 1.74
C VAL A 100 -17.68 -5.91 2.39
N VAL A 101 -16.56 -5.19 2.29
CA VAL A 101 -15.23 -5.71 2.62
C VAL A 101 -14.89 -5.59 4.10
N SER A 102 -15.48 -4.61 4.80
CA SER A 102 -15.03 -4.26 6.14
C SER A 102 -16.19 -4.18 7.14
N ASP A 103 -15.97 -4.72 8.34
CA ASP A 103 -16.76 -4.45 9.56
C ASP A 103 -16.59 -2.99 10.05
N THR A 104 -16.19 -2.07 9.16
CA THR A 104 -16.08 -0.66 9.47
C THR A 104 -17.46 -0.08 9.72
N PRO A 105 -17.58 0.87 10.69
CA PRO A 105 -18.84 1.54 10.94
C PRO A 105 -19.39 2.15 9.65
N ARG A 106 -20.68 1.91 9.43
CA ARG A 106 -21.50 2.32 8.27
C ARG A 106 -21.41 3.81 7.93
N ASP A 107 -20.83 4.62 8.81
CA ASP A 107 -20.71 6.08 8.75
C ASP A 107 -19.39 6.61 8.18
N THR A 108 -18.53 5.73 7.64
CA THR A 108 -17.28 6.17 6.99
C THR A 108 -17.60 6.77 5.61
N LYS A 109 -18.11 8.01 5.58
CA LYS A 109 -18.30 8.76 4.34
C LYS A 109 -16.95 9.15 3.76
N LEU A 110 -16.61 8.55 2.62
CA LEU A 110 -15.49 8.97 1.80
C LEU A 110 -15.77 10.37 1.24
N THR A 111 -14.79 11.26 1.36
CA THR A 111 -14.91 12.66 0.91
C THR A 111 -14.13 12.87 -0.38
N SER A 112 -14.33 14.01 -1.05
CA SER A 112 -13.51 14.44 -2.19
C SER A 112 -12.01 14.46 -1.85
N GLY A 113 -11.64 14.66 -0.59
CA GLY A 113 -10.25 14.59 -0.12
C GLY A 113 -9.65 13.18 -0.20
N TRP A 114 -10.47 12.13 -0.05
CA TRP A 114 -10.02 10.76 -0.30
C TRP A 114 -9.78 10.52 -1.80
N TYR A 115 -10.69 10.98 -2.66
CA TYR A 115 -10.57 10.84 -4.11
C TYR A 115 -9.28 11.50 -4.62
N LYS A 116 -8.96 12.72 -4.16
CA LYS A 116 -7.70 13.39 -4.52
C LYS A 116 -6.48 12.53 -4.17
N ARG A 117 -6.44 11.96 -2.96
CA ARG A 117 -5.33 11.10 -2.53
C ARG A 117 -5.30 9.77 -3.29
N PHE A 118 -6.46 9.25 -3.71
CA PHE A 118 -6.55 8.06 -4.56
C PHE A 118 -5.90 8.32 -5.93
N LEU A 119 -6.16 9.47 -6.56
CA LEU A 119 -5.48 9.85 -7.80
C LEU A 119 -3.98 10.06 -7.61
N GLU A 120 -3.56 10.68 -6.50
CA GLU A 120 -2.13 10.84 -6.19
C GLU A 120 -1.39 9.50 -6.07
N ARG A 121 -2.09 8.44 -5.64
CA ARG A 121 -1.55 7.07 -5.57
C ARG A 121 -1.62 6.32 -6.89
N ASN A 122 -2.59 6.65 -7.74
CA ASN A 122 -2.86 6.00 -9.02
C ASN A 122 -2.64 6.99 -10.16
N GLN A 123 -1.43 7.56 -10.25
CA GLN A 123 -1.07 8.53 -11.29
C GLN A 123 -1.13 7.95 -12.70
N ASP A 124 -1.13 6.63 -12.82
CA ASP A 124 -1.27 5.90 -14.08
C ASP A 124 -2.71 5.94 -14.64
N LEU A 125 -3.70 6.31 -13.81
CA LEU A 125 -5.07 6.55 -14.26
C LEU A 125 -5.11 7.88 -15.04
N LYS A 126 -5.07 7.79 -16.37
CA LYS A 126 -5.28 8.93 -17.27
C LYS A 126 -6.75 9.30 -17.32
N ILE A 127 -7.30 9.80 -16.23
CA ILE A 127 -8.67 10.36 -16.26
C ILE A 127 -8.60 11.67 -17.07
N ALA A 128 -9.12 11.65 -18.29
CA ALA A 128 -9.16 12.78 -19.23
C ALA A 128 -10.15 13.88 -18.82
#